data_AF-A0A1C3H2Y7-F1
#
_entry.id   AF-A0A1C3H2Y7-F1
#
_cell.length_a   1.000
_cell.length_b   1.000
_cell.length_c   1.000
_cell.angle_alpha   90.00
_cell.angle_beta   90.00
_cell.angle_gamma   90.00
#
_symmetry.space_group_name_H-M   'P 1'
#
loop_
_entity.id
_entity.type
_entity.pdbx_description
1 polymer ?
#
loop_
_entity_poly.entity_id
_entity_poly.type
_entity_poly.pdbx_seq_one_letter_code
_entity_poly.pdbx_strand_id
1 'polypeptide(L)'
;MKKLMQTSLAAMLLAGAMLTAGAQDIGAGKKSQELGQKIGNEVMTEVMKEAQSSGKAPTPEAVGKKMIEKMRANLDDMKKAGTEDCAELYGQDSASKCQCVTDKTDYEAVFALMEKQMANPQAQQTEDTKALEAKTEENYKACGLDFKVMKDATEKAMKEAMGKKG
;
A
#
# COMPACT_ATOMS: atom_id res chain seq x y z
N MET A 1 -20.55 12.25 -32.38
CA MET A 1 -20.17 11.09 -31.55
C MET A 1 -18.67 10.98 -31.21
N LYS A 2 -17.77 11.88 -31.67
CA LYS A 2 -16.31 11.79 -31.34
C LYS A 2 -15.86 12.47 -30.03
N LYS A 3 -16.63 13.42 -29.48
CA LYS A 3 -16.22 14.19 -28.29
C LYS A 3 -16.51 13.51 -26.94
N LEU A 4 -17.42 12.54 -26.87
CA LEU A 4 -17.80 11.87 -25.62
C LEU A 4 -16.85 10.74 -25.21
N MET A 5 -16.09 10.16 -26.15
CA MET A 5 -15.10 9.10 -25.84
C MET A 5 -13.77 9.64 -25.32
N GLN A 6 -13.41 10.90 -25.63
CA GLN A 6 -12.14 11.49 -25.18
C GLN A 6 -12.21 11.98 -23.73
N THR A 7 -13.39 12.43 -23.27
CA THR A 7 -13.57 12.91 -21.89
C THR A 7 -13.62 11.78 -20.87
N SER A 8 -14.07 10.58 -21.24
CA SER A 8 -14.07 9.41 -20.34
C SER A 8 -12.67 8.80 -20.14
N LEU A 9 -11.82 8.84 -21.17
CA LEU A 9 -10.44 8.35 -21.08
C LEU A 9 -9.54 9.31 -20.29
N ALA A 10 -9.71 10.62 -20.46
CA ALA A 10 -8.98 11.62 -19.68
C ALA A 10 -9.38 11.62 -18.19
N ALA A 11 -10.66 11.35 -17.88
CA ALA A 11 -11.12 11.23 -16.50
C ALA A 11 -10.58 9.96 -15.80
N MET A 12 -10.44 8.84 -16.51
CA MET A 12 -9.76 7.64 -15.96
C MET A 12 -8.25 7.84 -15.79
N LEU A 13 -7.59 8.59 -16.68
CA LEU A 13 -6.17 8.96 -16.53
C LEU A 13 -5.93 9.88 -15.32
N LEU A 14 -6.88 10.77 -14.99
CA LEU A 14 -6.79 11.63 -13.81
C LEU A 14 -6.96 10.86 -12.49
N ALA A 15 -7.70 9.75 -12.47
CA ALA A 15 -7.76 8.85 -11.33
C ALA A 15 -6.51 7.93 -11.25
N GLY A 16 -5.95 7.52 -12.39
CA GLY A 16 -4.72 6.73 -12.46
C GLY A 16 -3.45 7.52 -12.06
N ALA A 17 -3.41 8.82 -12.35
CA ALA A 17 -2.30 9.70 -11.93
C ALA A 17 -2.26 9.95 -10.41
N MET A 18 -3.35 9.68 -9.69
CA MET A 18 -3.37 9.78 -8.22
C MET A 18 -2.61 8.62 -7.56
N LEU A 19 -2.45 7.49 -8.25
CA LEU A 19 -1.72 6.33 -7.74
C LEU A 19 -0.20 6.42 -7.98
N THR A 20 0.23 7.14 -9.01
CA THR A 20 1.66 7.17 -9.41
C THR A 20 2.45 8.35 -8.85
N ALA A 21 1.80 9.49 -8.56
CA ALA A 21 2.47 10.65 -7.95
C ALA A 21 2.32 10.69 -6.41
N GLY A 22 1.30 10.02 -5.86
CA GLY A 22 1.04 9.99 -4.41
C GLY A 22 1.85 8.95 -3.64
N ALA A 23 2.32 7.89 -4.29
CA ALA A 23 3.01 6.76 -3.65
C ALA A 23 4.44 7.07 -3.18
N GLN A 24 5.02 8.22 -3.57
CA GLN A 24 6.40 8.59 -3.25
C GLN A 24 6.56 9.12 -1.81
N ASP A 25 5.47 9.32 -1.05
CA ASP A 25 5.48 9.87 0.31
C ASP A 25 4.41 9.22 1.21
N ILE A 26 3.92 8.04 0.84
CA ILE A 26 3.04 7.25 1.72
C ILE A 26 3.99 6.58 2.71
N GLY A 27 3.78 6.76 4.01
CA GLY A 27 4.70 6.47 5.12
C GLY A 27 5.11 5.01 5.34
N ALA A 28 5.14 4.20 4.29
CA ALA A 28 6.02 3.05 4.18
C ALA A 28 7.44 3.62 3.97
N GLY A 29 8.42 3.14 4.74
CA GLY A 29 9.78 3.64 4.60
C GLY A 29 10.35 3.41 3.20
N LYS A 30 11.55 3.94 2.96
CA LYS A 30 12.14 4.02 1.62
C LYS A 30 12.17 2.65 0.92
N LYS A 31 12.40 1.57 1.66
CA LYS A 31 12.52 0.22 1.11
C LYS A 31 11.19 -0.38 0.70
N SER A 32 10.16 -0.22 1.53
CA SER A 32 8.81 -0.67 1.18
C SER A 32 8.25 0.14 0.00
N GLN A 33 8.59 1.43 -0.13
CA GLN A 33 8.24 2.21 -1.32
C GLN A 33 8.94 1.73 -2.59
N GLU A 34 10.25 1.49 -2.55
CA GLU A 34 11.03 0.97 -3.70
C GLU A 34 10.42 -0.35 -4.20
N LEU A 35 10.07 -1.26 -3.26
CA LEU A 35 9.41 -2.51 -3.57
C LEU A 35 7.99 -2.30 -4.12
N GLY A 36 7.20 -1.42 -3.49
CA GLY A 36 5.86 -1.07 -3.93
C GLY A 36 5.82 -0.50 -5.35
N GLN A 37 6.78 0.35 -5.72
CA GLN A 37 6.91 0.89 -7.07
C GLN A 37 7.27 -0.20 -8.09
N LYS A 38 8.19 -1.10 -7.74
CA LYS A 38 8.53 -2.25 -8.61
C LYS A 38 7.30 -3.11 -8.87
N ILE A 39 6.57 -3.49 -7.81
CA ILE A 39 5.33 -4.27 -7.91
C ILE A 39 4.29 -3.53 -8.75
N GLY A 40 4.07 -2.24 -8.49
CA GLY A 40 3.10 -1.43 -9.24
C GLY A 40 3.43 -1.35 -10.74
N ASN A 41 4.70 -1.18 -11.09
CA ASN A 41 5.15 -1.15 -12.48
C ASN A 41 4.95 -2.50 -13.19
N GLU A 42 5.25 -3.61 -12.51
CA GLU A 42 4.98 -4.95 -13.04
C GLU A 42 3.48 -5.17 -13.28
N VAL A 43 2.64 -4.82 -12.30
CA VAL A 43 1.17 -4.94 -12.39
C VAL A 43 0.65 -4.13 -13.58
N MET A 44 1.05 -2.86 -13.68
CA MET A 44 0.64 -2.00 -14.81
C MET A 44 1.07 -2.56 -16.15
N THR A 45 2.29 -3.09 -16.25
CA THR A 45 2.80 -3.70 -17.47
C THR A 45 2.00 -4.93 -17.88
N GLU A 46 1.69 -5.81 -16.91
CA GLU A 46 0.91 -7.02 -17.17
C GLU A 46 -0.54 -6.71 -17.54
N VAL A 47 -1.19 -5.81 -16.79
CA VAL A 47 -2.58 -5.42 -17.05
C VAL A 47 -2.71 -4.69 -18.39
N MET A 48 -1.72 -3.87 -18.78
CA MET A 48 -1.69 -3.28 -20.13
C MET A 48 -1.53 -4.34 -21.23
N LYS A 49 -0.68 -5.35 -21.03
CA LYS A 49 -0.55 -6.47 -22.00
C LYS A 49 -1.84 -7.28 -22.12
N GLU A 50 -2.51 -7.54 -21.01
CA GLU A 50 -3.81 -8.23 -20.98
C GLU A 50 -4.90 -7.39 -21.66
N ALA A 51 -4.90 -6.08 -21.44
CA ALA A 51 -5.81 -5.15 -22.12
C ALA A 51 -5.60 -5.09 -23.63
N GLN A 52 -4.34 -5.06 -24.08
CA GLN A 52 -3.99 -5.12 -25.50
C GLN A 52 -4.42 -6.45 -26.15
N SER A 53 -4.27 -7.56 -25.43
CA SER A 53 -4.60 -8.91 -25.94
C SER A 53 -6.10 -9.19 -25.94
N SER A 54 -6.85 -8.63 -24.98
CA SER A 54 -8.30 -8.84 -24.83
C SER A 54 -9.15 -7.77 -25.52
N GLY A 55 -8.55 -6.65 -25.94
CA GLY A 55 -9.26 -5.47 -26.46
C GLY A 55 -10.09 -4.73 -25.41
N LYS A 56 -9.99 -5.09 -24.13
CA LYS A 56 -10.73 -4.48 -23.02
C LYS A 56 -9.81 -3.59 -22.19
N ALA A 57 -10.28 -2.41 -21.81
CA ALA A 57 -9.53 -1.54 -20.91
C ALA A 57 -9.35 -2.20 -19.52
N PRO A 58 -8.20 -1.96 -18.85
CA PRO A 58 -8.00 -2.32 -17.45
C PRO A 58 -9.13 -1.82 -16.55
N THR A 59 -9.64 -2.67 -15.67
CA THR A 59 -10.53 -2.20 -14.59
C THR A 59 -9.72 -1.95 -13.31
N PRO A 60 -10.14 -0.99 -12.46
CA PRO A 60 -9.51 -0.79 -11.15
C PRO A 60 -9.48 -2.05 -10.29
N GLU A 61 -10.52 -2.88 -10.38
CA GLU A 61 -10.62 -4.16 -9.67
C GLU A 61 -9.56 -5.17 -10.14
N ALA A 62 -9.33 -5.28 -11.46
CA ALA A 62 -8.31 -6.17 -12.01
C ALA A 62 -6.89 -5.72 -11.61
N VAL A 63 -6.64 -4.40 -11.61
CA VAL A 63 -5.37 -3.83 -11.14
C VAL A 63 -5.18 -4.11 -9.65
N GLY A 64 -6.19 -3.85 -8.82
CA GLY A 64 -6.12 -4.06 -7.37
C GLY A 64 -5.90 -5.53 -7.00
N LYS A 65 -6.61 -6.46 -7.64
CA LYS A 65 -6.44 -7.89 -7.42
C LYS A 65 -5.02 -8.35 -7.78
N LYS A 66 -4.53 -7.96 -8.96
CA LYS A 66 -3.19 -8.33 -9.42
C LYS A 66 -2.08 -7.70 -8.57
N MET A 67 -2.31 -6.49 -8.04
CA MET A 67 -1.42 -5.86 -7.08
C MET A 67 -1.27 -6.67 -5.80
N ILE A 68 -2.38 -7.15 -5.22
CA ILE A 68 -2.33 -7.95 -4.00
C ILE A 68 -1.73 -9.32 -4.26
N GLU A 69 -2.04 -9.96 -5.40
CA GLU A 69 -1.40 -11.21 -5.81
C GLU A 69 0.13 -11.06 -5.87
N LYS A 70 0.63 -9.96 -6.44
CA LYS A 70 2.07 -9.66 -6.48
C LYS A 70 2.63 -9.36 -5.09
N MET A 71 1.91 -8.64 -4.23
CA MET A 71 2.33 -8.40 -2.84
C MET A 71 2.45 -9.70 -2.04
N ARG A 72 1.46 -10.60 -2.16
CA ARG A 72 1.52 -11.96 -1.58
C ARG A 72 2.71 -12.75 -2.11
N ALA A 73 2.98 -12.69 -3.42
CA ALA A 73 4.11 -13.38 -4.04
C ALA A 73 5.48 -12.82 -3.62
N ASN A 74 5.55 -11.56 -3.18
CA ASN A 74 6.76 -10.89 -2.72
C ASN A 74 6.75 -10.69 -1.19
N LEU A 75 6.00 -11.51 -0.44
CA LEU A 75 5.81 -11.32 1.00
C LEU A 75 7.12 -11.30 1.79
N ASP A 76 8.09 -12.16 1.45
CA ASP A 76 9.37 -12.19 2.15
C ASP A 76 10.19 -10.91 1.91
N ASP A 77 10.19 -10.40 0.67
CA ASP A 77 10.80 -9.12 0.35
C ASP A 77 10.09 -7.95 1.05
N MET A 78 8.76 -8.03 1.19
CA MET A 78 7.98 -7.04 1.95
C MET A 78 8.30 -7.07 3.45
N LYS A 79 8.44 -8.26 4.05
CA LYS A 79 8.85 -8.41 5.45
C LYS A 79 10.24 -7.83 5.67
N LYS A 80 11.17 -8.11 4.76
CA LYS A 80 12.52 -7.56 4.81
C LYS A 80 12.52 -6.04 4.70
N ALA A 81 11.82 -5.50 3.70
CA ALA A 81 11.69 -4.06 3.51
C ALA A 81 11.03 -3.39 4.73
N GLY A 82 9.95 -3.96 5.28
CA GLY A 82 9.29 -3.46 6.47
C GLY A 82 10.17 -3.53 7.73
N THR A 83 11.04 -4.54 7.84
CA THR A 83 12.02 -4.63 8.94
C THR A 83 13.06 -3.52 8.83
N GLU A 84 13.60 -3.31 7.62
CA GLU A 84 14.58 -2.26 7.34
C GLU A 84 13.98 -0.86 7.60
N ASP A 85 12.77 -0.60 7.10
CA ASP A 85 12.07 0.67 7.32
C ASP A 85 11.75 0.93 8.79
N CYS A 86 11.32 -0.10 9.52
CA CYS A 86 11.13 -0.01 10.96
C CYS A 86 12.44 0.29 11.68
N ALA A 87 13.56 -0.33 11.29
CA ALA A 87 14.87 -0.07 11.88
C ALA A 87 15.39 1.34 11.52
N GLU A 88 15.06 1.88 10.34
CA GLU A 88 15.33 3.29 10.02
C GLU A 88 14.55 4.24 10.94
N LEU A 89 13.29 3.90 11.27
CA LEU A 89 12.44 4.72 12.12
C LEU A 89 12.81 4.68 13.62
N TYR A 90 13.08 3.48 14.15
CA TYR A 90 13.38 3.26 15.58
C TYR A 90 14.88 3.21 15.89
N GLY A 91 15.74 3.37 14.88
CA GLY A 91 17.19 3.20 14.98
C GLY A 91 17.65 1.77 14.69
N GLN A 92 18.85 1.65 14.11
CA GLN A 92 19.39 0.38 13.59
C GLN A 92 19.52 -0.71 14.67
N ASP A 93 19.73 -0.32 15.93
CA ASP A 93 19.78 -1.24 17.08
C ASP A 93 18.44 -1.94 17.35
N SER A 94 17.35 -1.45 16.75
CA SER A 94 15.99 -2.01 16.87
C SER A 94 15.69 -3.09 15.83
N ALA A 95 16.65 -3.48 14.96
CA ALA A 95 16.43 -4.42 13.86
C ALA A 95 15.78 -5.75 14.31
N SER A 96 16.23 -6.35 15.42
CA SER A 96 15.65 -7.59 15.95
C SER A 96 14.21 -7.42 16.46
N LYS A 97 13.89 -6.25 17.02
CA LYS A 97 12.53 -5.90 17.46
C LYS A 97 11.61 -5.63 16.26
N CYS A 98 12.14 -4.98 15.23
CA CYS A 98 11.44 -4.76 13.97
C CYS A 98 11.13 -6.06 13.24
N GLN A 99 12.09 -7.00 13.22
CA GLN A 99 11.87 -8.33 12.68
C GLN A 99 10.77 -9.08 13.48
N CYS A 100 10.77 -8.97 14.81
CA CYS A 100 9.69 -9.53 15.64
C CYS A 100 8.31 -8.99 15.24
N VAL A 101 8.20 -7.69 14.97
CA VAL A 101 6.93 -7.08 14.53
C VAL A 101 6.50 -7.63 13.17
N THR A 102 7.42 -7.67 12.19
CA THR A 102 7.08 -8.20 10.87
C THR A 102 6.71 -9.68 10.95
N ASP A 103 7.40 -10.48 11.75
CA ASP A 103 7.08 -11.91 11.91
C ASP A 103 5.71 -12.15 12.57
N LYS A 104 5.27 -11.25 13.47
CA LYS A 104 3.96 -11.31 14.11
C LYS A 104 2.83 -10.65 13.31
N THR A 105 3.15 -9.92 12.25
CA THR A 105 2.14 -9.21 11.46
C THR A 105 1.33 -10.21 10.64
N ASP A 106 0.00 -10.13 10.76
CA ASP A 106 -0.93 -10.93 9.97
C ASP A 106 -1.12 -10.29 8.59
N TYR A 107 -0.16 -10.56 7.68
CA TYR A 107 -0.16 -9.99 6.35
C TYR A 107 -1.38 -10.41 5.51
N GLU A 108 -1.95 -11.59 5.74
CA GLU A 108 -3.17 -12.00 5.05
C GLU A 108 -4.37 -11.15 5.49
N ALA A 109 -4.48 -10.84 6.78
CA ALA A 109 -5.50 -9.89 7.25
C ALA A 109 -5.27 -8.48 6.70
N VAL A 110 -4.02 -8.02 6.62
CA VAL A 110 -3.66 -6.73 6.01
C VAL A 110 -4.05 -6.70 4.53
N PHE A 111 -3.72 -7.74 3.77
CA PHE A 111 -4.05 -7.85 2.34
C PHE A 111 -5.55 -7.95 2.11
N ALA A 112 -6.28 -8.70 2.93
CA ALA A 112 -7.74 -8.80 2.84
C ALA A 112 -8.41 -7.44 3.11
N LEU A 113 -7.90 -6.66 4.07
CA LEU A 113 -8.38 -5.29 4.31
C LEU A 113 -8.08 -4.38 3.12
N MET A 114 -6.88 -4.49 2.53
CA MET A 114 -6.48 -3.71 1.37
C MET A 114 -7.34 -4.06 0.13
N GLU A 115 -7.62 -5.34 -0.13
CA GLU A 115 -8.55 -5.80 -1.17
C GLU A 115 -9.93 -5.18 -0.99
N LYS A 116 -10.46 -5.22 0.25
CA LYS A 116 -11.76 -4.62 0.59
C LYS A 116 -11.77 -3.10 0.40
N GLN A 117 -10.71 -2.39 0.81
CA GLN A 117 -10.59 -0.94 0.60
C GLN A 117 -10.50 -0.57 -0.88
N MET A 118 -9.80 -1.36 -1.70
CA MET A 118 -9.72 -1.12 -3.14
C MET A 118 -11.04 -1.41 -3.86
N ALA A 119 -11.77 -2.44 -3.43
CA ALA A 119 -13.09 -2.76 -3.99
C ALA A 119 -14.16 -1.73 -3.60
N ASN A 120 -14.05 -1.11 -2.41
CA ASN A 120 -14.99 -0.09 -1.96
C ASN A 120 -14.28 1.05 -1.18
N PRO A 121 -13.68 2.03 -1.89
CA PRO A 121 -12.93 3.12 -1.27
C PRO A 121 -13.77 4.08 -0.42
N GLN A 122 -15.10 4.08 -0.61
CA GLN A 122 -16.04 4.93 0.11
C GLN A 122 -16.65 4.24 1.34
N ALA A 123 -16.50 2.92 1.47
CA ALA A 123 -16.95 2.22 2.67
C ALA A 123 -16.03 2.55 3.84
N GLN A 124 -16.64 3.04 4.93
CA GLN A 124 -15.97 3.14 6.21
C GLN A 124 -15.67 1.73 6.73
N GLN A 125 -14.44 1.26 6.55
CA GLN A 125 -13.93 -0.03 7.06
C GLN A 125 -13.59 0.07 8.55
N THR A 126 -14.42 0.74 9.35
CA THR A 126 -14.03 1.24 10.67
C THR A 126 -13.81 0.14 11.70
N GLU A 127 -14.55 -0.96 11.68
CA GLU A 127 -14.35 -2.06 12.64
C GLU A 127 -13.14 -2.92 12.29
N ASP A 128 -13.03 -3.42 11.05
CA ASP A 128 -11.90 -4.24 10.61
C ASP A 128 -10.57 -3.46 10.72
N THR A 129 -10.58 -2.16 10.39
CA THR A 129 -9.39 -1.30 10.51
C THR A 129 -9.00 -1.09 11.97
N LYS A 130 -9.95 -0.84 12.87
CA LYS A 130 -9.67 -0.70 14.31
C LYS A 130 -9.14 -1.99 14.93
N ALA A 131 -9.71 -3.12 14.56
CA ALA A 131 -9.27 -4.42 15.04
C ALA A 131 -7.82 -4.72 14.57
N LEU A 132 -7.51 -4.40 13.32
CA LEU A 132 -6.15 -4.55 12.78
C LEU A 132 -5.17 -3.58 13.45
N GLU A 133 -5.56 -2.32 13.70
CA GLU A 133 -4.75 -1.34 14.41
C GLU A 133 -4.45 -1.80 15.85
N ALA A 134 -5.45 -2.30 16.58
CA ALA A 134 -5.28 -2.81 17.94
C ALA A 134 -4.33 -4.02 17.98
N LYS A 135 -4.47 -4.97 17.04
CA LYS A 135 -3.53 -6.10 16.90
C LYS A 135 -2.12 -5.63 16.57
N THR A 136 -2.00 -4.62 15.71
CA THR A 136 -0.70 -4.04 15.36
C THR A 136 -0.07 -3.40 16.59
N GLU A 137 -0.79 -2.60 17.35
CA GLU A 137 -0.31 -2.00 18.60
C GLU A 137 0.16 -3.06 19.60
N GLU A 138 -0.60 -4.16 19.77
CA GLU A 138 -0.21 -5.28 20.62
C GLU A 138 1.10 -5.93 20.14
N ASN A 139 1.26 -6.16 18.84
CA ASN A 139 2.49 -6.72 18.27
C ASN A 139 3.70 -5.83 18.52
N TYR A 140 3.58 -4.51 18.33
CA TYR A 140 4.64 -3.55 18.62
C TYR A 140 5.04 -3.58 20.09
N LYS A 141 4.06 -3.54 21.00
CA LYS A 141 4.30 -3.64 22.45
C LYS A 141 4.98 -4.97 22.83
N ALA A 142 4.50 -6.09 22.28
CA ALA A 142 5.07 -7.41 22.53
C ALA A 142 6.52 -7.54 22.04
N CYS A 143 6.89 -6.80 20.99
CA CYS A 143 8.25 -6.75 20.45
C CYS A 143 9.12 -5.65 21.09
N GLY A 144 8.60 -4.91 22.08
CA GLY A 144 9.35 -3.88 22.80
C GLY A 144 9.60 -2.61 21.99
N LEU A 145 8.66 -2.27 21.09
CA LEU A 145 8.62 -1.02 20.33
C LEU A 145 7.39 -0.20 20.71
N ASP A 146 7.55 1.13 20.76
CA ASP A 146 6.44 2.05 21.01
C ASP A 146 5.65 2.30 19.73
N PHE A 147 4.45 1.73 19.62
CA PHE A 147 3.56 1.90 18.47
C PHE A 147 3.27 3.37 18.14
N LYS A 148 3.32 4.26 19.14
CA LYS A 148 3.09 5.69 18.92
C LYS A 148 4.07 6.29 17.91
N VAL A 149 5.33 5.84 17.90
CA VAL A 149 6.35 6.32 16.95
C VAL A 149 5.93 6.02 15.50
N MET A 150 5.49 4.78 15.21
CA MET A 150 4.95 4.41 13.90
C MET A 150 3.68 5.18 13.55
N LYS A 151 2.77 5.32 14.51
CA LYS A 151 1.50 6.03 14.29
C LYS A 151 1.74 7.50 13.95
N ASP A 152 2.58 8.18 14.72
CA ASP A 152 2.96 9.58 14.48
C ASP A 152 3.65 9.73 13.11
N ALA A 153 4.56 8.81 12.75
CA ALA A 153 5.24 8.82 11.46
C ALA A 153 4.24 8.63 10.30
N THR A 154 3.29 7.72 10.45
CA THR A 154 2.25 7.44 9.45
C THR A 154 1.30 8.63 9.29
N GLU A 155 0.85 9.23 10.40
CA GLU A 155 0.00 10.42 10.37
C GLU A 155 0.71 11.62 9.75
N LYS A 156 2.00 11.80 10.05
CA LYS A 156 2.82 12.85 9.45
C LYS A 156 2.92 12.67 7.94
N ALA A 157 3.29 11.47 7.48
CA ALA A 157 3.38 11.16 6.05
C ALA A 157 2.03 11.35 5.34
N MET A 158 0.93 10.92 5.96
CA MET A 158 -0.43 11.13 5.42
C MET A 158 -0.77 12.63 5.30
N LYS A 159 -0.46 13.44 6.33
CA LYS A 159 -0.66 14.89 6.31
C LYS A 159 0.18 15.57 5.22
N GLU A 160 1.42 15.15 5.02
CA GLU A 160 2.31 15.67 3.97
C GLU A 160 1.79 15.32 2.57
N ALA A 161 1.33 14.08 2.37
CA ALA A 161 0.71 13.64 1.12
C ALA A 161 -0.61 14.39 0.81
N MET A 162 -1.41 14.70 1.84
CA MET A 162 -2.63 15.50 1.69
C MET A 162 -2.35 17.01 1.56
N GLY A 163 -1.29 17.51 2.18
CA GLY A 163 -0.88 18.93 2.15
C GLY A 163 -0.23 19.36 0.84
N LYS A 164 0.36 18.44 0.08
CA LYS A 164 0.87 18.68 -1.29
C LYS A 164 -0.25 18.84 -2.36
N LYS A 165 -1.53 18.87 -1.97
CA LYS A 165 -2.69 19.17 -2.84
C LYS A 165 -3.08 20.65 -2.92
N GLY A 166 -2.19 21.57 -2.50
CA GLY A 166 -2.37 23.03 -2.63
C GLY A 166 -1.79 23.58 -3.92
#